data_AF-A0A950PZZ5-F1
#
_entry.id   AF-A0A950PZZ5-F1
#
_cell.length_a   1.000
_cell.length_b   1.000
_cell.length_c   1.000
_cell.angle_alpha   90.00
_cell.angle_beta   90.00
_cell.angle_gamma   90.00
#
_symmetry.space_group_name_H-M   'P 1'
#
loop_
_entity.id
_entity.type
_entity.pdbx_description
1 polymer ?
#
loop_
_entity_poly.entity_id
_entity_poly.type
_entity_poly.pdbx_seq_one_letter_code
_entity_poly.pdbx_strand_id
1 'polypeptide(L)'
;TLEVLATPGHTPESVSVVVFDGDEPWGVLTGDTLFVGDVGRPDLMSSVGWDGDTLARHLYRSLRDKLMALPDSTRVFPAHGAGSACGKNMSAATSSTIGEQRETNYALRPMSENEFVAAVTEGQPVAPAYFPFAADANRHAHEILHDHDAPVVLSTDELAQARADGAAVVDGRAPEVFASGHLRGSINVPLDGRFSEFAGDVVRAGTPIVVVADTGRETEAKVRLARIGFDKVRGAVTDAEMLLAEHEEMADVAQRLTATDLAGWRHDAPGLQVVDVRNPGELEDGAVKGSTSIPLPTLLERLDELDRARPVVVYCASGVRSSIAASLLRANGFGDVADLLGGFAAWRDAAA
;
A
#
# COMPACT_ATOMS: atom_id res chain seq x y z
N THR A 1 -35.34 8.41 -3.72
CA THR A 1 -34.98 8.97 -2.38
C THR A 1 -33.75 8.26 -1.85
N LEU A 2 -33.17 8.71 -0.73
CA LEU A 2 -32.03 8.04 -0.07
C LEU A 2 -32.45 7.54 1.31
N GLU A 3 -32.10 6.30 1.63
CA GLU A 3 -32.25 5.71 2.96
C GLU A 3 -30.88 5.31 3.51
N VAL A 4 -30.61 5.63 4.78
CA VAL A 4 -29.35 5.30 5.43
C VAL A 4 -29.55 4.07 6.32
N LEU A 5 -28.78 3.02 6.02
CA LEU A 5 -28.71 1.81 6.82
C LEU A 5 -27.42 1.85 7.64
N ALA A 6 -27.52 1.76 8.97
CA ALA A 6 -26.34 1.47 9.78
C ALA A 6 -25.82 0.08 9.42
N THR A 7 -24.58 -0.04 8.95
CA THR A 7 -23.98 -1.32 8.55
C THR A 7 -22.60 -1.47 9.18
N PRO A 8 -22.51 -1.53 10.53
CA PRO A 8 -21.25 -1.71 11.22
C PRO A 8 -20.59 -3.03 10.82
N GLY A 9 -19.27 -3.02 10.73
CA GLY A 9 -18.49 -4.19 10.37
C GLY A 9 -17.06 -3.84 10.03
N HIS A 10 -16.86 -3.14 8.92
CA HIS A 10 -15.55 -2.58 8.59
C HIS A 10 -15.12 -1.53 9.62
N THR A 11 -16.03 -0.60 9.94
CA THR A 11 -15.92 0.32 11.08
C THR A 11 -17.22 0.29 11.89
N PRO A 12 -17.21 0.69 13.18
CA PRO A 12 -18.41 0.69 14.01
C PRO A 12 -19.46 1.71 13.58
N GLU A 13 -19.06 2.81 12.93
CA GLU A 13 -19.93 3.87 12.41
C GLU A 13 -20.31 3.69 10.93
N SER A 14 -19.86 2.63 10.28
CA SER A 14 -20.13 2.36 8.86
C SER A 14 -21.64 2.40 8.54
N VAL A 15 -21.98 3.07 7.44
CA VAL A 15 -23.33 3.12 6.89
C VAL A 15 -23.32 2.71 5.42
N SER A 16 -24.44 2.15 4.97
CA SER A 16 -24.76 1.95 3.55
C SER A 16 -25.93 2.84 3.17
N VAL A 17 -25.94 3.36 1.95
CA VAL A 17 -26.99 4.28 1.47
C VAL A 17 -27.77 3.62 0.35
N VAL A 18 -29.04 3.31 0.60
CA VAL A 18 -29.95 2.77 -0.41
C VAL A 18 -30.54 3.92 -1.22
N VAL A 19 -30.48 3.76 -2.54
CA VAL A 19 -30.99 4.70 -3.54
C VAL A 19 -32.27 4.11 -4.13
N PHE A 20 -33.37 4.85 -4.00
CA PHE A 20 -34.69 4.47 -4.51
C PHE A 20 -35.05 5.23 -5.78
N ASP A 21 -35.61 4.51 -6.75
CA ASP A 21 -36.33 5.06 -7.91
C ASP A 21 -37.83 4.79 -7.72
N GLY A 22 -38.59 5.84 -7.39
CA GLY A 22 -39.93 5.68 -6.82
C GLY A 22 -39.87 4.95 -5.47
N ASP A 23 -40.66 3.88 -5.34
CA ASP A 23 -40.74 3.02 -4.14
C ASP A 23 -39.81 1.78 -4.23
N GLU A 24 -39.10 1.60 -5.35
CA GLU A 24 -38.25 0.43 -5.58
C GLU A 24 -36.77 0.74 -5.27
N PRO A 25 -36.06 -0.10 -4.49
CA PRO A 25 -34.62 -0.01 -4.32
C PRO A 25 -33.90 -0.23 -5.65
N TRP A 26 -33.27 0.83 -6.17
CA TRP A 26 -32.51 0.77 -7.42
C TRP A 26 -31.06 0.32 -7.20
N GLY A 27 -30.44 0.79 -6.11
CA GLY A 27 -29.08 0.43 -5.77
C GLY A 27 -28.72 0.77 -4.33
N VAL A 28 -27.58 0.26 -3.88
CA VAL A 28 -27.03 0.53 -2.55
C VAL A 28 -25.55 0.88 -2.67
N LEU A 29 -25.18 2.02 -2.09
CA LEU A 29 -23.80 2.43 -1.87
C LEU A 29 -23.33 1.76 -0.58
N THR A 30 -22.54 0.69 -0.69
CA THR A 30 -22.22 -0.21 0.43
C THR A 30 -21.00 0.22 1.24
N GLY A 31 -20.31 1.28 0.79
CA GLY A 31 -19.03 1.68 1.35
C GLY A 31 -18.06 0.50 1.35
N ASP A 32 -17.42 0.26 2.49
CA ASP A 32 -16.55 -0.89 2.72
C ASP A 32 -17.25 -2.04 3.48
N THR A 33 -18.58 -2.03 3.57
CA THR A 33 -19.32 -3.15 4.19
C THR A 33 -19.34 -4.38 3.28
N LEU A 34 -19.69 -4.19 2.01
CA LEU A 34 -19.81 -5.25 1.02
C LEU A 34 -19.12 -4.83 -0.28
N PHE A 35 -18.20 -5.66 -0.76
CA PHE A 35 -17.52 -5.50 -2.04
C PHE A 35 -18.05 -6.48 -3.08
N VAL A 36 -17.63 -6.31 -4.34
CA VAL A 36 -17.88 -7.33 -5.37
C VAL A 36 -16.95 -8.51 -5.13
N GLY A 37 -17.51 -9.60 -4.63
CA GLY A 37 -16.80 -10.87 -4.33
C GLY A 37 -16.15 -10.93 -2.95
N ASP A 38 -16.23 -9.87 -2.14
CA ASP A 38 -15.61 -9.80 -0.80
C ASP A 38 -16.38 -8.88 0.16
N VAL A 39 -15.85 -8.67 1.37
CA VAL A 39 -16.38 -7.79 2.41
C VAL A 39 -15.24 -6.99 3.06
N GLY A 40 -15.57 -5.91 3.75
CA GLY A 40 -14.58 -5.14 4.50
C GLY A 40 -13.91 -5.95 5.59
N ARG A 41 -12.59 -5.81 5.71
CA ARG A 41 -11.85 -6.39 6.82
C ARG A 41 -12.24 -5.73 8.17
N PRO A 42 -12.42 -6.49 9.26
CA PRO A 42 -12.91 -5.98 10.53
C PRO A 42 -11.80 -5.62 11.55
N ASP A 43 -10.53 -5.78 11.20
CA ASP A 43 -9.38 -5.78 12.13
C ASP A 43 -8.62 -4.44 12.22
N LEU A 44 -8.98 -3.44 11.39
CA LEU A 44 -8.28 -2.15 11.33
C LEU A 44 -8.49 -1.25 12.55
N MET A 45 -9.55 -1.46 13.33
CA MET A 45 -9.93 -0.59 14.44
C MET A 45 -9.36 -1.05 15.81
N SER A 46 -8.46 -2.03 15.79
CA SER A 46 -7.77 -2.55 17.00
C SER A 46 -7.00 -1.46 17.75
N SER A 47 -6.35 -0.54 17.03
CA SER A 47 -5.60 0.59 17.61
C SER A 47 -6.47 1.59 18.39
N VAL A 48 -7.79 1.61 18.12
CA VAL A 48 -8.77 2.49 18.79
C VAL A 48 -9.73 1.71 19.70
N GLY A 49 -9.34 0.49 20.09
CA GLY A 49 -10.01 -0.30 21.13
C GLY A 49 -11.15 -1.20 20.65
N TRP A 50 -11.31 -1.38 19.34
CA TRP A 50 -12.29 -2.33 18.79
C TRP A 50 -11.64 -3.68 18.51
N ASP A 51 -12.25 -4.72 19.05
CA ASP A 51 -11.89 -6.09 18.77
C ASP A 51 -12.39 -6.53 17.37
N GLY A 52 -11.51 -7.19 16.61
CA GLY A 52 -11.78 -7.61 15.24
C GLY A 52 -12.89 -8.67 15.15
N ASP A 53 -12.96 -9.59 16.11
CA ASP A 53 -14.03 -10.60 16.17
C ASP A 53 -15.39 -9.92 16.40
N THR A 54 -15.44 -8.93 17.29
CA THR A 54 -16.65 -8.15 17.56
C THR A 54 -17.14 -7.44 16.30
N LEU A 55 -16.24 -6.79 15.56
CA LEU A 55 -16.57 -6.12 14.31
C LEU A 55 -16.96 -7.12 13.20
N ALA A 56 -16.33 -8.30 13.14
CA ALA A 56 -16.74 -9.36 12.23
C ALA A 56 -18.17 -9.86 12.52
N ARG A 57 -18.59 -9.95 13.79
CA ARG A 57 -19.97 -10.30 14.16
C ARG A 57 -20.96 -9.20 13.80
N HIS A 58 -20.59 -7.93 13.95
CA HIS A 58 -21.39 -6.82 13.44
C HIS A 58 -21.55 -6.90 11.92
N LEU A 59 -20.47 -7.17 11.21
CA LEU A 59 -20.47 -7.34 9.76
C LEU A 59 -21.42 -8.47 9.33
N TYR A 60 -21.37 -9.63 10.00
CA TYR A 60 -22.26 -10.77 9.73
C TYR A 60 -23.74 -10.36 9.73
N ARG A 61 -24.16 -9.60 10.75
CA ARG A 61 -25.53 -9.11 10.91
C ARG A 61 -25.88 -8.01 9.92
N SER A 62 -24.98 -7.06 9.69
CA SER A 62 -25.15 -6.01 8.69
C SER A 62 -25.39 -6.59 7.29
N LEU A 63 -24.67 -7.64 6.94
CA LEU A 63 -24.85 -8.32 5.65
C LEU A 63 -26.19 -9.07 5.61
N ARG A 64 -26.50 -9.90 6.61
CA ARG A 64 -27.67 -10.81 6.58
C ARG A 64 -29.00 -10.12 6.86
N ASP A 65 -29.03 -9.25 7.87
CA ASP A 65 -30.27 -8.66 8.37
C ASP A 65 -30.66 -7.40 7.60
N LYS A 66 -29.73 -6.79 6.86
CA LYS A 66 -29.94 -5.50 6.17
C LYS A 66 -29.68 -5.60 4.67
N LEU A 67 -28.44 -5.84 4.25
CA LEU A 67 -28.10 -5.80 2.83
C LEU A 67 -28.74 -6.97 2.04
N MET A 68 -28.73 -8.18 2.59
CA MET A 68 -29.37 -9.36 1.98
C MET A 68 -30.90 -9.35 2.07
N ALA A 69 -31.51 -8.41 2.80
CA ALA A 69 -32.95 -8.21 2.83
C ALA A 69 -33.45 -7.36 1.63
N LEU A 70 -32.53 -6.68 0.92
CA LEU A 70 -32.86 -5.94 -0.30
C LEU A 70 -33.19 -6.91 -1.45
N PRO A 71 -34.03 -6.49 -2.43
CA PRO A 71 -34.32 -7.28 -3.62
C PRO A 71 -33.05 -7.66 -4.38
N ASP A 72 -33.02 -8.85 -4.96
CA ASP A 72 -31.83 -9.34 -5.67
C ASP A 72 -31.43 -8.46 -6.87
N SER A 73 -32.39 -7.74 -7.47
CA SER A 73 -32.15 -6.76 -8.54
C SER A 73 -31.44 -5.47 -8.07
N THR A 74 -31.37 -5.23 -6.77
CA THR A 74 -30.72 -4.03 -6.21
C THR A 74 -29.24 -4.03 -6.56
N ARG A 75 -28.78 -2.97 -7.22
CA ARG A 75 -27.38 -2.82 -7.63
C ARG A 75 -26.47 -2.55 -6.44
N VAL A 76 -25.27 -3.11 -6.43
CA VAL A 76 -24.27 -2.92 -5.38
C VAL A 76 -23.15 -2.04 -5.90
N PHE A 77 -22.84 -0.98 -5.15
CA PHE A 77 -21.78 -0.02 -5.45
C PHE A 77 -20.84 0.13 -4.23
N PRO A 78 -19.71 -0.58 -4.21
CA PRO A 78 -18.73 -0.45 -3.14
C PRO A 78 -17.92 0.84 -3.23
N ALA A 79 -17.23 1.20 -2.14
CA ALA A 79 -16.25 2.28 -2.16
C ALA A 79 -14.86 1.86 -2.68
N HIS A 80 -14.56 0.55 -2.71
CA HIS A 80 -13.30 0.00 -3.22
C HIS A 80 -13.51 -1.19 -4.17
N GLY A 81 -12.47 -1.51 -4.94
CA GLY A 81 -12.40 -2.65 -5.86
C GLY A 81 -11.01 -3.31 -5.86
N ALA A 82 -10.72 -4.11 -6.89
CA ALA A 82 -9.47 -4.86 -7.01
C ALA A 82 -8.21 -4.02 -6.68
N GLY A 83 -7.35 -4.58 -5.82
CA GLY A 83 -6.08 -3.97 -5.43
C GLY A 83 -6.14 -3.05 -4.20
N SER A 84 -7.29 -2.83 -3.56
CA SER A 84 -7.36 -2.15 -2.27
C SER A 84 -6.96 -3.08 -1.10
N ALA A 85 -6.35 -2.50 -0.06
CA ALA A 85 -5.96 -3.21 1.17
C ALA A 85 -7.12 -3.36 2.19
N CYS A 86 -8.32 -2.83 1.88
CA CYS A 86 -9.51 -2.94 2.72
C CYS A 86 -10.24 -4.30 2.60
N GLY A 87 -9.86 -5.12 1.62
CA GLY A 87 -10.40 -6.47 1.40
C GLY A 87 -9.31 -7.42 0.89
N LYS A 88 -9.57 -8.73 0.93
CA LYS A 88 -8.59 -9.77 0.57
C LYS A 88 -8.66 -10.20 -0.90
N ASN A 89 -9.85 -10.29 -1.50
CA ASN A 89 -10.12 -10.89 -2.80
C ASN A 89 -11.17 -10.10 -3.62
N MET A 90 -11.02 -8.77 -3.70
CA MET A 90 -11.96 -7.93 -4.45
C MET A 90 -11.86 -8.11 -5.96
N SER A 91 -13.02 -8.21 -6.62
CA SER A 91 -13.14 -8.25 -8.08
C SER A 91 -12.75 -6.92 -8.74
N ALA A 92 -12.36 -6.98 -10.02
CA ALA A 92 -12.13 -5.79 -10.85
C ALA A 92 -13.45 -5.14 -11.32
N ALA A 93 -14.59 -5.82 -11.16
CA ALA A 93 -15.90 -5.26 -11.47
C ALA A 93 -16.24 -4.10 -10.51
N THR A 94 -16.72 -2.99 -11.07
CA THR A 94 -17.03 -1.76 -10.32
C THR A 94 -18.43 -1.73 -9.71
N SER A 95 -19.27 -2.72 -10.05
CA SER A 95 -20.61 -2.91 -9.49
C SER A 95 -21.08 -4.35 -9.66
N SER A 96 -22.10 -4.75 -8.90
CA SER A 96 -22.78 -6.05 -9.01
C SER A 96 -24.26 -5.89 -8.61
N THR A 97 -24.93 -6.95 -8.19
CA THR A 97 -26.27 -6.95 -7.58
C THR A 97 -26.30 -7.75 -6.29
N ILE A 98 -27.30 -7.52 -5.45
CA ILE A 98 -27.50 -8.31 -4.22
C ILE A 98 -27.68 -9.80 -4.55
N GLY A 99 -28.38 -10.14 -5.63
CA GLY A 99 -28.56 -11.52 -6.07
C GLY A 99 -27.24 -12.19 -6.45
N GLU A 100 -26.44 -11.53 -7.30
CA GLU A 100 -25.12 -12.05 -7.71
C GLU A 100 -24.18 -12.24 -6.50
N GLN A 101 -24.15 -11.27 -5.58
CA GLN A 101 -23.34 -11.37 -4.38
C GLN A 101 -23.84 -12.50 -3.47
N ARG A 102 -25.14 -12.69 -3.33
CA ARG A 102 -25.71 -13.80 -2.55
C ARG A 102 -25.26 -15.17 -3.10
N GLU A 103 -25.19 -15.31 -4.42
CA GLU A 103 -24.79 -16.54 -5.08
C GLU A 103 -23.28 -16.80 -5.04
N THR A 104 -22.46 -15.74 -5.21
CA THR A 104 -21.03 -15.90 -5.51
C THR A 104 -20.09 -15.42 -4.41
N ASN A 105 -20.51 -14.50 -3.54
CA ASN A 105 -19.64 -13.95 -2.51
C ASN A 105 -19.44 -14.96 -1.37
N TYR A 106 -18.18 -15.33 -1.11
CA TYR A 106 -17.86 -16.37 -0.13
C TYR A 106 -18.43 -16.07 1.26
N ALA A 107 -18.53 -14.78 1.63
CA ALA A 107 -18.95 -14.29 2.94
C ALA A 107 -20.49 -14.32 3.12
N LEU A 108 -21.24 -14.37 2.00
CA LEU A 108 -22.71 -14.42 2.00
C LEU A 108 -23.27 -15.84 1.94
N ARG A 109 -22.41 -16.86 1.77
CA ARG A 109 -22.82 -18.27 1.80
C ARG A 109 -23.46 -18.65 3.13
N PRO A 110 -24.36 -19.66 3.16
CA PRO A 110 -24.89 -20.19 4.42
C PRO A 110 -23.76 -20.70 5.32
N MET A 111 -23.59 -20.06 6.47
CA MET A 111 -22.61 -20.41 7.51
C MET A 111 -23.03 -19.80 8.85
N SER A 112 -22.54 -20.38 9.95
CA SER A 112 -22.70 -19.83 11.29
C SER A 112 -21.92 -18.52 11.47
N GLU A 113 -22.29 -17.72 12.46
CA GLU A 113 -21.57 -16.47 12.79
C GLU A 113 -20.09 -16.76 13.12
N ASN A 114 -19.77 -17.87 13.80
CA ASN A 114 -18.40 -18.22 14.13
C ASN A 114 -17.57 -18.66 12.91
N GLU A 115 -18.16 -19.43 11.98
CA GLU A 115 -17.50 -19.77 10.72
C GLU A 115 -17.24 -18.53 9.87
N PHE A 116 -18.17 -17.58 9.89
CA PHE A 116 -17.99 -16.29 9.22
C PHE A 116 -16.83 -15.50 9.80
N VAL A 117 -16.78 -15.34 11.13
CA VAL A 117 -15.70 -14.61 11.82
C VAL A 117 -14.35 -15.19 11.40
N ALA A 118 -14.17 -16.50 11.51
CA ALA A 118 -12.94 -17.18 11.10
C ALA A 118 -12.59 -16.89 9.64
N ALA A 119 -13.57 -17.01 8.73
CA ALA A 119 -13.36 -16.82 7.30
C ALA A 119 -13.00 -15.37 6.91
N VAL A 120 -13.52 -14.35 7.61
CA VAL A 120 -13.24 -12.94 7.28
C VAL A 120 -12.00 -12.39 7.99
N THR A 121 -11.53 -13.02 9.06
CA THR A 121 -10.28 -12.62 9.74
C THR A 121 -9.04 -13.34 9.18
N GLU A 122 -9.22 -14.48 8.51
CA GLU A 122 -8.13 -15.25 7.93
C GLU A 122 -7.53 -14.60 6.68
N GLY A 123 -6.19 -14.61 6.58
CA GLY A 123 -5.45 -14.21 5.38
C GLY A 123 -5.45 -12.71 5.09
N GLN A 124 -5.77 -11.86 6.08
CA GLN A 124 -5.78 -10.41 5.88
C GLN A 124 -4.36 -9.87 5.63
N PRO A 125 -4.18 -8.94 4.67
CA PRO A 125 -2.88 -8.33 4.42
C PRO A 125 -2.48 -7.46 5.61
N VAL A 126 -1.19 -7.18 5.74
CA VAL A 126 -0.72 -6.21 6.74
C VAL A 126 -1.34 -4.85 6.43
N ALA A 127 -1.91 -4.21 7.44
CA ALA A 127 -2.49 -2.88 7.27
C ALA A 127 -1.38 -1.87 6.92
N PRO A 128 -1.56 -1.01 5.91
CA PRO A 128 -0.61 0.05 5.60
C PRO A 128 -0.36 0.96 6.80
N ALA A 129 0.90 1.36 7.02
CA ALA A 129 1.30 2.11 8.22
C ALA A 129 0.59 3.46 8.36
N TYR A 130 0.17 4.07 7.24
CA TYR A 130 -0.52 5.36 7.24
C TYR A 130 -2.01 5.30 7.57
N PHE A 131 -2.64 4.12 7.61
CA PHE A 131 -4.09 4.01 7.81
C PHE A 131 -4.59 4.68 9.10
N PRO A 132 -3.96 4.48 10.28
CA PRO A 132 -4.37 5.17 11.49
C PRO A 132 -4.30 6.70 11.37
N PHE A 133 -3.27 7.22 10.69
CA PHE A 133 -3.12 8.65 10.44
C PHE A 133 -4.24 9.18 9.52
N ALA A 134 -4.53 8.50 8.42
CA ALA A 134 -5.60 8.91 7.51
C ALA A 134 -6.98 8.84 8.18
N ALA A 135 -7.24 7.79 8.98
CA ALA A 135 -8.48 7.64 9.74
C ALA A 135 -8.67 8.76 10.77
N ASP A 136 -7.60 9.15 11.47
CA ASP A 136 -7.62 10.29 12.39
C ASP A 136 -7.82 11.62 11.64
N ALA A 137 -7.07 11.83 10.54
CA ALA A 137 -7.20 13.00 9.71
C ALA A 137 -8.65 13.19 9.25
N ASN A 138 -9.32 12.17 8.72
CA ASN A 138 -10.71 12.25 8.23
C ASN A 138 -11.75 12.74 9.27
N ARG A 139 -11.41 12.77 10.57
CA ARG A 139 -12.27 13.27 11.66
C ARG A 139 -12.11 14.78 11.91
N HIS A 140 -11.10 15.40 11.31
CA HIS A 140 -10.74 16.79 11.48
C HIS A 140 -11.04 17.61 10.23
N ALA A 141 -11.21 18.92 10.40
CA ALA A 141 -11.24 19.84 9.27
C ALA A 141 -9.82 20.06 8.74
N HIS A 142 -9.68 20.12 7.41
CA HIS A 142 -8.40 20.35 6.73
C HIS A 142 -8.46 21.58 5.84
N GLU A 143 -7.29 22.11 5.53
CA GLU A 143 -7.14 23.11 4.49
C GLU A 143 -7.47 22.50 3.12
N ILE A 144 -7.96 23.33 2.21
CA ILE A 144 -8.26 22.89 0.85
C ILE A 144 -6.93 22.69 0.12
N LEU A 145 -6.75 21.50 -0.45
CA LEU A 145 -5.64 21.23 -1.34
C LEU A 145 -5.80 22.04 -2.63
N HIS A 146 -4.81 22.86 -2.96
CA HIS A 146 -4.67 23.48 -4.27
C HIS A 146 -4.07 22.45 -5.25
N ASP A 147 -4.91 21.61 -5.83
CA ASP A 147 -4.52 20.44 -6.64
C ASP A 147 -4.00 20.79 -8.03
N HIS A 148 -4.28 21.99 -8.53
CA HIS A 148 -3.80 22.48 -9.83
C HIS A 148 -2.41 23.15 -9.80
N ASP A 149 -1.97 23.62 -8.63
CA ASP A 149 -0.70 24.33 -8.51
C ASP A 149 0.47 23.34 -8.57
N ALA A 150 1.41 23.54 -9.49
CA ALA A 150 2.62 22.71 -9.49
C ALA A 150 3.45 22.98 -8.22
N PRO A 151 4.06 21.95 -7.59
CA PRO A 151 5.07 22.17 -6.58
C PRO A 151 6.24 22.98 -7.17
N VAL A 152 6.86 23.83 -6.35
CA VAL A 152 8.03 24.62 -6.77
C VAL A 152 9.18 23.68 -7.10
N VAL A 153 9.81 23.87 -8.26
CA VAL A 153 11.06 23.18 -8.61
C VAL A 153 12.18 23.76 -7.75
N LEU A 154 12.82 22.92 -6.94
CA LEU A 154 13.84 23.37 -6.00
C LEU A 154 15.20 23.51 -6.68
N SER A 155 15.94 24.55 -6.32
CA SER A 155 17.38 24.60 -6.54
C SER A 155 18.12 23.57 -5.66
N THR A 156 19.40 23.34 -5.95
CA THR A 156 20.26 22.46 -5.13
C THR A 156 20.35 22.90 -3.67
N ASP A 157 20.47 24.21 -3.41
CA ASP A 157 20.50 24.75 -2.05
C ASP A 157 19.18 24.55 -1.32
N GLU A 158 18.04 24.77 -1.99
CA GLU A 158 16.71 24.54 -1.41
C GLU A 158 16.44 23.06 -1.15
N LEU A 159 16.88 22.17 -2.05
CA LEU A 159 16.82 20.72 -1.84
C LEU A 159 17.66 20.31 -0.62
N ALA A 160 18.89 20.81 -0.51
CA ALA A 160 19.76 20.53 0.62
C ALA A 160 19.15 21.03 1.94
N GLN A 161 18.57 22.23 1.93
CA GLN A 161 17.87 22.79 3.09
C GLN A 161 16.63 21.97 3.46
N ALA A 162 15.80 21.60 2.50
CA ALA A 162 14.62 20.77 2.75
C ALA A 162 14.99 19.43 3.40
N ARG A 163 16.07 18.79 2.94
CA ARG A 163 16.59 17.56 3.54
C ARG A 163 17.10 17.79 4.97
N ALA A 164 17.83 18.88 5.20
CA ALA A 164 18.31 19.24 6.54
C ALA A 164 17.15 19.49 7.52
N ASP A 165 16.03 20.01 7.03
CA ASP A 165 14.79 20.22 7.79
C ASP A 165 13.96 18.93 7.97
N GLY A 166 14.47 17.79 7.53
CA GLY A 166 13.87 16.47 7.70
C GLY A 166 12.89 16.06 6.60
N ALA A 167 12.92 16.69 5.43
CA ALA A 167 12.11 16.24 4.31
C ALA A 167 12.60 14.90 3.76
N ALA A 168 11.67 13.98 3.52
CA ALA A 168 11.92 12.76 2.76
C ALA A 168 11.98 13.11 1.27
N VAL A 169 12.97 12.55 0.55
CA VAL A 169 13.05 12.66 -0.90
C VAL A 169 12.43 11.41 -1.50
N VAL A 170 11.26 11.53 -2.12
CA VAL A 170 10.52 10.41 -2.72
C VAL A 170 10.71 10.47 -4.24
N ASP A 171 11.40 9.48 -4.79
CA ASP A 171 11.70 9.40 -6.21
C ASP A 171 10.68 8.54 -6.97
N GLY A 172 9.85 9.22 -7.76
CA GLY A 172 8.75 8.69 -8.56
C GLY A 172 9.18 8.00 -9.86
N ARG A 173 10.47 8.04 -10.23
CA ARG A 173 10.95 7.45 -11.49
C ARG A 173 10.91 5.92 -11.44
N ALA A 174 10.98 5.30 -12.62
CA ALA A 174 10.99 3.85 -12.74
C ALA A 174 12.20 3.21 -12.01
N PRO A 175 12.06 2.00 -11.44
CA PRO A 175 13.13 1.34 -10.68
C PRO A 175 14.47 1.24 -11.40
N GLU A 176 14.45 0.98 -12.72
CA GLU A 176 15.64 0.90 -13.57
C GLU A 176 16.34 2.24 -13.77
N VAL A 177 15.58 3.34 -13.86
CA VAL A 177 16.12 4.71 -13.95
C VAL A 177 16.70 5.13 -12.60
N PHE A 178 16.00 4.83 -11.51
CA PHE A 178 16.52 5.05 -10.16
C PHE A 178 17.82 4.27 -9.92
N ALA A 179 17.88 3.01 -10.37
CA ALA A 179 19.03 2.17 -10.15
C ALA A 179 20.29 2.62 -10.91
N SER A 180 20.13 3.19 -12.11
CA SER A 180 21.25 3.73 -12.88
C SER A 180 21.80 5.05 -12.32
N GLY A 181 20.99 5.80 -11.57
CA GLY A 181 21.42 7.01 -10.87
C GLY A 181 20.27 7.69 -10.11
N HIS A 182 20.48 7.94 -8.82
CA HIS A 182 19.51 8.61 -7.95
C HIS A 182 20.17 9.53 -6.95
N LEU A 183 19.38 10.44 -6.36
CA LEU A 183 19.82 11.27 -5.25
C LEU A 183 20.10 10.40 -4.02
N ARG A 184 21.32 10.49 -3.48
CA ARG A 184 21.74 9.75 -2.30
C ARG A 184 20.75 9.93 -1.15
N GLY A 185 20.20 8.83 -0.66
CA GLY A 185 19.25 8.82 0.45
C GLY A 185 17.80 9.12 0.06
N SER A 186 17.47 9.17 -1.24
CA SER A 186 16.08 9.16 -1.69
C SER A 186 15.47 7.74 -1.62
N ILE A 187 14.15 7.70 -1.53
CA ILE A 187 13.36 6.46 -1.50
C ILE A 187 12.63 6.36 -2.83
N ASN A 188 12.88 5.30 -3.59
CA ASN A 188 12.20 5.05 -4.86
C ASN A 188 10.80 4.51 -4.60
N VAL A 189 9.79 5.25 -5.03
CA VAL A 189 8.40 4.79 -5.06
C VAL A 189 7.87 5.13 -6.45
N PRO A 190 7.86 4.19 -7.41
CA PRO A 190 7.47 4.48 -8.78
C PRO A 190 6.07 5.09 -8.85
N LEU A 191 5.95 6.19 -9.61
CA LEU A 191 4.69 6.90 -9.78
C LEU A 191 3.70 6.02 -10.54
N ASP A 192 4.17 5.23 -11.50
CA ASP A 192 3.35 4.22 -12.17
C ASP A 192 3.01 3.07 -11.22
N GLY A 193 1.71 2.79 -11.06
CA GLY A 193 1.21 1.76 -10.15
C GLY A 193 0.74 2.32 -8.80
N ARG A 194 1.08 1.65 -7.69
CA ARG A 194 0.52 1.90 -6.34
C ARG A 194 1.31 2.96 -5.55
N PHE A 195 1.66 4.07 -6.20
CA PHE A 195 2.50 5.14 -5.64
C PHE A 195 2.08 5.62 -4.25
N SER A 196 0.83 6.06 -4.10
CA SER A 196 0.33 6.63 -2.84
C SER A 196 0.48 5.65 -1.68
N GLU A 197 0.00 4.41 -1.87
CA GLU A 197 0.03 3.40 -0.81
C GLU A 197 1.46 3.05 -0.41
N PHE A 198 2.33 2.80 -1.39
CA PHE A 198 3.73 2.48 -1.09
C PHE A 198 4.48 3.66 -0.47
N ALA A 199 4.18 4.90 -0.85
CA ALA A 199 4.73 6.07 -0.17
C ALA A 199 4.28 6.13 1.29
N GLY A 200 3.00 5.85 1.56
CA GLY A 200 2.46 5.76 2.92
C GLY A 200 3.01 4.60 3.76
N ASP A 201 3.52 3.54 3.13
CA ASP A 201 4.20 2.43 3.81
C ASP A 201 5.64 2.76 4.23
N VAL A 202 6.32 3.64 3.48
CA VAL A 202 7.78 3.86 3.64
C VAL A 202 8.17 5.26 4.09
N VAL A 203 7.21 6.19 4.14
CA VAL A 203 7.39 7.54 4.67
C VAL A 203 6.49 7.69 5.89
N ARG A 204 7.04 8.20 7.00
CA ARG A 204 6.24 8.47 8.21
C ARG A 204 5.25 9.59 7.93
N ALA A 205 4.00 9.40 8.37
CA ALA A 205 2.97 10.43 8.27
C ALA A 205 3.42 11.76 8.90
N GLY A 206 3.08 12.87 8.25
CA GLY A 206 3.45 14.22 8.67
C GLY A 206 4.88 14.66 8.32
N THR A 207 5.72 13.76 7.80
CA THR A 207 7.06 14.09 7.26
C THR A 207 6.91 14.97 6.01
N PRO A 208 7.59 16.13 5.91
CA PRO A 208 7.62 16.90 4.67
C PRO A 208 8.23 16.09 3.52
N ILE A 209 7.77 16.31 2.29
CA ILE A 209 8.24 15.54 1.13
C ILE A 209 8.79 16.48 0.05
N VAL A 210 9.93 16.10 -0.52
CA VAL A 210 10.36 16.57 -1.85
C VAL A 210 10.12 15.43 -2.83
N VAL A 211 9.41 15.70 -3.92
CA VAL A 211 9.15 14.69 -4.96
C VAL A 211 10.20 14.79 -6.06
N VAL A 212 10.78 13.67 -6.48
CA VAL A 212 11.52 13.59 -7.75
C VAL A 212 10.59 12.94 -8.76
N ALA A 213 10.34 13.60 -9.87
CA ALA A 213 9.43 13.10 -10.89
C ALA A 213 9.87 13.57 -12.27
N ASP A 214 9.47 12.87 -13.33
CA ASP A 214 9.69 13.39 -14.68
C ASP A 214 8.96 14.73 -14.86
N THR A 215 9.54 15.64 -15.63
CA THR A 215 8.95 16.95 -15.92
C THR A 215 7.49 16.81 -16.39
N GLY A 216 6.57 17.50 -15.70
CA GLY A 216 5.13 17.47 -15.94
C GLY A 216 4.36 16.46 -15.10
N ARG A 217 5.03 15.63 -14.30
CA ARG A 217 4.40 14.64 -13.39
C ARG A 217 4.44 15.05 -11.92
N GLU A 218 5.11 16.13 -11.57
CA GLU A 218 5.27 16.61 -10.19
C GLU A 218 3.93 16.95 -9.52
N THR A 219 2.99 17.54 -10.25
CA THR A 219 1.63 17.81 -9.76
C THR A 219 0.85 16.52 -9.53
N GLU A 220 1.01 15.51 -10.41
CA GLU A 220 0.40 14.19 -10.24
C GLU A 220 0.87 13.55 -8.92
N ALA A 221 2.18 13.53 -8.70
CA ALA A 221 2.78 13.00 -7.46
C ALA A 221 2.24 13.72 -6.22
N LYS A 222 2.21 15.06 -6.24
CA LYS A 222 1.68 15.88 -5.13
C LYS A 222 0.24 15.51 -4.80
N VAL A 223 -0.64 15.51 -5.80
CA VAL A 223 -2.07 15.22 -5.61
C VAL A 223 -2.28 13.80 -5.10
N ARG A 224 -1.50 12.84 -5.61
CA ARG A 224 -1.60 11.43 -5.20
C ARG A 224 -1.12 11.19 -3.76
N LEU A 225 -0.11 11.93 -3.28
CA LEU A 225 0.29 11.91 -1.87
C LEU A 225 -0.78 12.54 -0.99
N ALA A 226 -1.34 13.68 -1.40
CA ALA A 226 -2.39 14.36 -0.64
C ALA A 226 -3.65 13.50 -0.45
N ARG A 227 -4.00 12.61 -1.40
CA ARG A 227 -5.12 11.66 -1.28
C ARG A 227 -5.02 10.68 -0.11
N ILE A 228 -3.82 10.48 0.43
CA ILE A 228 -3.59 9.67 1.63
C ILE A 228 -3.21 10.52 2.87
N GLY A 229 -3.37 11.85 2.77
CA GLY A 229 -3.05 12.81 3.84
C GLY A 229 -1.58 13.27 3.87
N PHE A 230 -0.78 12.95 2.84
CA PHE A 230 0.63 13.36 2.75
C PHE A 230 0.73 14.64 1.90
N ASP A 231 0.08 15.70 2.37
CA ASP A 231 -0.08 16.97 1.64
C ASP A 231 1.08 17.96 1.83
N LYS A 232 2.05 17.66 2.69
CA LYS A 232 3.23 18.49 2.98
C LYS A 232 4.35 18.37 1.94
N VAL A 233 4.02 18.54 0.66
CA VAL A 233 5.02 18.57 -0.42
C VAL A 233 5.68 19.95 -0.47
N ARG A 234 6.98 20.00 -0.19
CA ARG A 234 7.78 21.24 -0.14
C ARG A 234 8.24 21.73 -1.50
N GLY A 235 8.37 20.83 -2.46
CA GLY A 235 8.83 21.13 -3.81
C GLY A 235 9.13 19.87 -4.59
N ALA A 236 9.70 20.05 -5.77
CA ALA A 236 10.02 18.98 -6.70
C ALA A 236 11.43 19.11 -7.29
N VAL A 237 11.96 17.97 -7.75
CA VAL A 237 13.10 17.88 -8.67
C VAL A 237 12.57 17.23 -9.94
N THR A 238 12.65 17.94 -11.08
CA THR A 238 11.99 17.53 -12.34
C THR A 238 12.94 17.05 -13.44
N ASP A 239 14.25 17.23 -13.24
CA ASP A 239 15.33 16.76 -14.11
C ASP A 239 16.47 16.22 -13.23
N ALA A 240 16.26 15.01 -12.72
CA ALA A 240 17.21 14.38 -11.81
C ALA A 240 18.51 14.01 -12.54
N GLU A 241 18.43 13.63 -13.81
CA GLU A 241 19.58 13.27 -14.63
C GLU A 241 20.54 14.45 -14.82
N MET A 242 20.02 15.63 -15.16
CA MET A 242 20.84 16.85 -15.26
C MET A 242 21.44 17.21 -13.90
N LEU A 243 20.64 17.17 -12.85
CA LEU A 243 21.10 17.46 -11.49
C LEU A 243 22.25 16.53 -11.07
N LEU A 244 22.13 15.23 -11.32
CA LEU A 244 23.16 14.24 -10.98
C LEU A 244 24.41 14.37 -11.85
N ALA A 245 24.28 14.84 -13.10
CA ALA A 245 25.42 15.11 -13.98
C ALA A 245 26.21 16.37 -13.56
N GLU A 246 25.52 17.37 -13.02
CA GLU A 246 26.16 18.60 -12.51
C GLU A 246 26.71 18.44 -11.08
N HIS A 247 26.14 17.51 -10.31
CA HIS A 247 26.43 17.28 -8.89
C HIS A 247 26.65 15.80 -8.58
N GLU A 248 27.74 15.23 -9.10
CA GLU A 248 28.10 13.81 -8.92
C GLU A 248 28.18 13.39 -7.44
N GLU A 249 28.52 14.31 -6.53
CA GLU A 249 28.58 14.05 -5.09
C GLU A 249 27.22 13.73 -4.47
N MET A 250 26.13 14.19 -5.10
CA MET A 250 24.76 13.91 -4.68
C MET A 250 24.25 12.58 -5.21
N ALA A 251 24.98 11.94 -6.14
CA ALA A 251 24.56 10.72 -6.80
C ALA A 251 24.88 9.45 -5.99
N ASP A 252 24.05 8.44 -6.23
CA ASP A 252 24.26 7.06 -5.85
C ASP A 252 23.65 6.12 -6.91
N VAL A 253 23.99 4.84 -6.84
CA VAL A 253 23.48 3.79 -7.75
C VAL A 253 22.91 2.62 -6.96
N ALA A 254 21.90 1.94 -7.51
CA ALA A 254 21.30 0.79 -6.84
C ALA A 254 21.69 -0.52 -7.54
N GLN A 255 21.97 -1.55 -6.73
CA GLN A 255 22.23 -2.88 -7.22
C GLN A 255 20.93 -3.66 -7.39
N ARG A 256 20.76 -4.30 -8.55
CA ARG A 256 19.66 -5.21 -8.83
C ARG A 256 20.25 -6.55 -9.26
N LEU A 257 19.97 -7.60 -8.50
CA LEU A 257 20.55 -8.93 -8.74
C LEU A 257 19.62 -9.80 -9.54
N THR A 258 20.17 -10.65 -10.40
CA THR A 258 19.42 -11.78 -10.96
C THR A 258 19.31 -12.92 -9.94
N ALA A 259 18.43 -13.89 -10.20
CA ALA A 259 18.35 -15.10 -9.37
C ALA A 259 19.69 -15.86 -9.29
N THR A 260 20.45 -15.87 -10.39
CA THR A 260 21.78 -16.49 -10.44
C THR A 260 22.78 -15.75 -9.56
N ASP A 261 22.79 -14.41 -9.62
CA ASP A 261 23.69 -13.60 -8.78
C ASP A 261 23.38 -13.78 -7.30
N LEU A 262 22.08 -13.80 -6.93
CA LEU A 262 21.66 -14.10 -5.56
C LEU A 262 22.12 -15.50 -5.11
N ALA A 263 22.02 -16.52 -5.97
CA ALA A 263 22.51 -17.85 -5.64
C ALA A 263 24.03 -17.86 -5.37
N GLY A 264 24.81 -17.14 -6.18
CA GLY A 264 26.25 -16.93 -5.97
C GLY A 264 26.55 -16.20 -4.66
N TRP A 265 25.87 -15.09 -4.40
CA TRP A 265 26.05 -14.33 -3.15
C TRP A 265 25.71 -15.15 -1.91
N ARG A 266 24.66 -15.98 -1.96
CA ARG A 266 24.30 -16.89 -0.85
C ARG A 266 25.37 -17.95 -0.59
N HIS A 267 26.14 -18.34 -1.60
CA HIS A 267 27.25 -19.27 -1.45
C HIS A 267 28.51 -18.57 -0.91
N ASP A 268 28.84 -17.38 -1.45
CA ASP A 268 30.11 -16.70 -1.19
C ASP A 268 30.09 -15.81 0.07
N ALA A 269 28.91 -15.34 0.48
CA ALA A 269 28.72 -14.45 1.61
C ALA A 269 27.85 -15.12 2.70
N PRO A 270 28.42 -15.89 3.64
CA PRO A 270 27.67 -16.50 4.75
C PRO A 270 27.03 -15.44 5.69
N GLY A 271 27.46 -14.19 5.58
CA GLY A 271 26.87 -13.03 6.25
C GLY A 271 25.68 -12.39 5.54
N LEU A 272 25.24 -12.87 4.37
CA LEU A 272 24.14 -12.26 3.62
C LEU A 272 22.81 -12.33 4.38
N GLN A 273 22.10 -11.21 4.44
CA GLN A 273 20.73 -11.13 4.94
C GLN A 273 19.79 -11.13 3.75
N VAL A 274 18.93 -12.15 3.64
CA VAL A 274 17.90 -12.19 2.59
C VAL A 274 16.56 -11.85 3.24
N VAL A 275 15.87 -10.84 2.72
CA VAL A 275 14.65 -10.28 3.34
C VAL A 275 13.47 -10.40 2.38
N ASP A 276 12.42 -11.09 2.82
CA ASP A 276 11.15 -11.21 2.10
C ASP A 276 10.20 -10.10 2.55
N VAL A 277 9.87 -9.18 1.65
CA VAL A 277 8.98 -8.04 1.94
C VAL A 277 7.53 -8.24 1.48
N ARG A 278 7.14 -9.48 1.17
CA ARG A 278 5.76 -9.85 0.83
C ARG A 278 4.85 -9.89 2.05
N ASN A 279 3.54 -9.91 1.81
CA ASN A 279 2.53 -10.11 2.84
C ASN A 279 2.55 -11.58 3.33
N PRO A 280 2.14 -11.85 4.59
CA PRO A 280 2.15 -13.19 5.17
C PRO A 280 1.47 -14.27 4.31
N GLY A 281 0.31 -13.97 3.70
CA GLY A 281 -0.40 -14.93 2.85
C GLY A 281 0.36 -15.33 1.58
N GLU A 282 1.26 -14.49 1.07
CA GLU A 282 2.08 -14.83 -0.10
C GLU A 282 3.20 -15.84 0.23
N LEU A 283 3.53 -16.03 1.52
CA LEU A 283 4.56 -16.98 1.95
C LEU A 283 4.05 -18.42 1.98
N GLU A 284 2.74 -18.63 1.92
CA GLU A 284 2.12 -19.96 1.86
C GLU A 284 2.55 -20.72 0.59
N ASP A 285 2.82 -19.99 -0.50
CA ASP A 285 3.35 -20.52 -1.76
C ASP A 285 4.87 -20.77 -1.75
N GLY A 286 5.51 -20.59 -0.59
CA GLY A 286 6.94 -20.76 -0.38
C GLY A 286 7.72 -19.46 -0.29
N ALA A 287 8.99 -19.56 0.08
CA ALA A 287 9.93 -18.45 0.26
C ALA A 287 11.37 -18.88 -0.05
N VAL A 288 12.28 -17.92 -0.26
CA VAL A 288 13.71 -18.21 -0.39
C VAL A 288 14.21 -18.80 0.93
N LYS A 289 14.83 -19.99 0.89
CA LYS A 289 15.26 -20.68 2.10
C LYS A 289 16.19 -19.83 2.97
N GLY A 290 15.82 -19.64 4.24
CA GLY A 290 16.61 -18.86 5.19
C GLY A 290 16.46 -17.34 5.06
N SER A 291 15.44 -16.86 4.33
CA SER A 291 15.07 -15.45 4.36
C SER A 291 14.35 -15.07 5.66
N THR A 292 14.47 -13.81 6.05
CA THR A 292 13.70 -13.18 7.14
C THR A 292 12.49 -12.49 6.54
N SER A 293 11.29 -12.74 7.09
CA SER A 293 10.05 -12.08 6.64
C SER A 293 9.82 -10.75 7.36
N ILE A 294 9.85 -9.66 6.60
CA ILE A 294 9.55 -8.31 7.08
C ILE A 294 8.71 -7.61 5.99
N PRO A 295 7.36 -7.72 6.05
CA PRO A 295 6.48 -7.10 5.06
C PRO A 295 6.77 -5.61 4.88
N LEU A 296 6.74 -5.12 3.64
CA LEU A 296 7.07 -3.73 3.29
C LEU A 296 6.39 -2.68 4.21
N PRO A 297 5.08 -2.77 4.53
CA PRO A 297 4.42 -1.80 5.42
C PRO A 297 5.01 -1.68 6.82
N THR A 298 5.75 -2.71 7.28
CA THR A 298 6.36 -2.75 8.63
C THR A 298 7.87 -2.54 8.61
N LEU A 299 8.49 -2.47 7.42
CA LEU A 299 9.94 -2.48 7.28
C LEU A 299 10.59 -1.28 7.98
N LEU A 300 10.01 -0.09 7.87
CA LEU A 300 10.53 1.13 8.47
C LEU A 300 10.61 1.07 10.00
N GLU A 301 9.70 0.34 10.64
CA GLU A 301 9.65 0.18 12.10
C GLU A 301 10.53 -0.97 12.60
N ARG A 302 10.90 -1.88 11.69
CA ARG A 302 11.63 -3.12 11.99
C ARG A 302 13.06 -3.11 11.43
N LEU A 303 13.60 -1.94 11.09
CA LEU A 303 14.96 -1.79 10.56
C LEU A 303 16.03 -2.37 11.48
N ASP A 304 15.82 -2.33 12.80
CA ASP A 304 16.78 -2.83 13.80
C ASP A 304 16.83 -4.35 13.90
N GLU A 305 15.95 -5.08 13.20
CA GLU A 305 16.07 -6.53 13.03
C GLU A 305 17.16 -6.93 12.02
N LEU A 306 17.64 -5.96 11.24
CA LEU A 306 18.68 -6.16 10.24
C LEU A 306 19.99 -5.50 10.68
N ASP A 307 21.10 -6.19 10.46
CA ASP A 307 22.43 -5.67 10.71
C ASP A 307 22.87 -4.75 9.57
N ARG A 308 23.02 -3.45 9.84
CA ARG A 308 23.42 -2.43 8.86
C ARG A 308 24.83 -2.65 8.29
N ALA A 309 25.68 -3.41 8.99
CA ALA A 309 27.05 -3.69 8.56
C ALA A 309 27.16 -4.90 7.61
N ARG A 310 26.07 -5.65 7.41
CA ARG A 310 26.04 -6.85 6.59
C ARG A 310 25.26 -6.62 5.30
N PRO A 311 25.65 -7.26 4.18
CA PRO A 311 24.91 -7.12 2.92
C PRO A 311 23.47 -7.60 3.07
N VAL A 312 22.55 -6.90 2.41
CA VAL A 312 21.12 -7.21 2.41
C VAL A 312 20.63 -7.39 0.97
N VAL A 313 19.94 -8.50 0.70
CA VAL A 313 19.15 -8.66 -0.53
C VAL A 313 17.68 -8.74 -0.16
N VAL A 314 16.89 -7.80 -0.66
CA VAL A 314 15.44 -7.79 -0.50
C VAL A 314 14.76 -8.38 -1.74
N TYR A 315 13.69 -9.15 -1.53
CA TYR A 315 12.84 -9.62 -2.62
C TYR A 315 11.36 -9.53 -2.26
N CYS A 316 10.54 -9.42 -3.29
CA CYS A 316 9.09 -9.53 -3.17
C CYS A 316 8.56 -10.52 -4.22
N ALA A 317 7.26 -10.50 -4.57
CA ALA A 317 6.74 -11.42 -5.58
C ALA A 317 7.38 -11.21 -6.98
N SER A 318 7.50 -9.95 -7.43
CA SER A 318 7.83 -9.61 -8.83
C SER A 318 8.92 -8.55 -9.02
N GLY A 319 9.37 -7.87 -7.95
CA GLY A 319 10.48 -6.91 -7.99
C GLY A 319 10.15 -5.47 -7.57
N VAL A 320 8.89 -5.04 -7.62
CA VAL A 320 8.51 -3.63 -7.34
C VAL A 320 8.69 -3.27 -5.86
N ARG A 321 8.07 -4.02 -4.95
CA ARG A 321 8.16 -3.78 -3.49
C ARG A 321 9.59 -3.93 -2.97
N SER A 322 10.38 -4.80 -3.59
CA SER A 322 11.79 -4.98 -3.21
C SER A 322 12.67 -3.83 -3.67
N SER A 323 12.43 -3.21 -4.83
CA SER A 323 13.12 -1.97 -5.21
C SER A 323 12.85 -0.86 -4.18
N ILE A 324 11.59 -0.68 -3.80
CA ILE A 324 11.17 0.28 -2.77
C ILE A 324 11.88 -0.02 -1.45
N ALA A 325 11.78 -1.27 -0.96
CA ALA A 325 12.45 -1.71 0.27
C ALA A 325 13.96 -1.47 0.24
N ALA A 326 14.62 -1.77 -0.89
CA ALA A 326 16.06 -1.58 -1.03
C ALA A 326 16.45 -0.10 -0.91
N SER A 327 15.67 0.79 -1.53
CA SER A 327 15.89 2.24 -1.42
C SER A 327 15.62 2.75 0.00
N LEU A 328 14.61 2.23 0.69
CA LEU A 328 14.33 2.54 2.09
C LEU A 328 15.50 2.14 3.00
N LEU A 329 16.05 0.94 2.82
CA LEU A 329 17.22 0.47 3.57
C LEU A 329 18.43 1.38 3.31
N ARG A 330 18.74 1.70 2.04
CA ARG A 330 19.85 2.63 1.72
C ARG A 330 19.66 4.00 2.36
N ALA A 331 18.45 4.57 2.29
CA ALA A 331 18.11 5.83 2.93
C ALA A 331 18.26 5.80 4.47
N ASN A 332 18.23 4.62 5.08
CA ASN A 332 18.41 4.40 6.53
C ASN A 332 19.79 3.81 6.91
N GLY A 333 20.79 4.01 6.06
CA GLY A 333 22.20 3.76 6.40
C GLY A 333 22.68 2.33 6.18
N PHE A 334 21.93 1.50 5.45
CA PHE A 334 22.44 0.21 4.99
C PHE A 334 23.34 0.44 3.76
N GLY A 335 24.61 0.05 3.88
CA GLY A 335 25.62 0.38 2.87
C GLY A 335 25.66 -0.56 1.66
N ASP A 336 25.30 -1.83 1.84
CA ASP A 336 25.34 -2.85 0.78
C ASP A 336 23.96 -3.51 0.66
N VAL A 337 23.14 -3.00 -0.27
CA VAL A 337 21.74 -3.39 -0.44
C VAL A 337 21.42 -3.58 -1.91
N ALA A 338 20.87 -4.75 -2.25
CA ALA A 338 20.33 -5.03 -3.56
C ALA A 338 18.89 -5.53 -3.53
N ASP A 339 18.14 -5.34 -4.62
CA ASP A 339 16.85 -6.00 -4.84
C ASP A 339 16.97 -7.17 -5.82
N LEU A 340 16.12 -8.18 -5.66
CA LEU A 340 16.02 -9.30 -6.60
C LEU A 340 15.12 -8.93 -7.79
N LEU A 341 15.73 -8.83 -8.98
CA LEU A 341 15.03 -8.60 -10.24
C LEU A 341 14.07 -9.77 -10.53
N GLY A 342 12.80 -9.46 -10.81
CA GLY A 342 11.75 -10.46 -11.04
C GLY A 342 11.24 -11.16 -9.77
N GLY A 343 11.80 -10.84 -8.60
CA GLY A 343 11.33 -11.32 -7.30
C GLY A 343 11.35 -12.84 -7.12
N PHE A 344 10.49 -13.32 -6.24
CA PHE A 344 10.35 -14.74 -5.91
C PHE A 344 9.94 -15.59 -7.12
N ALA A 345 9.17 -15.03 -8.06
CA ALA A 345 8.82 -15.72 -9.30
C ALA A 345 10.08 -16.10 -10.09
N ALA A 346 10.98 -15.15 -10.34
CA ALA A 346 12.24 -15.41 -11.04
C ALA A 346 13.15 -16.37 -10.27
N TRP A 347 13.19 -16.28 -8.94
CA TRP A 347 13.93 -17.22 -8.09
C TRP A 347 13.43 -18.65 -8.23
N ARG A 348 12.12 -18.85 -8.16
CA ARG A 348 11.50 -20.17 -8.27
C ARG A 348 11.76 -20.78 -9.64
N ASP A 349 11.62 -19.99 -10.69
CA ASP A 349 11.80 -20.46 -12.06
C ASP A 349 13.27 -20.83 -12.35
N ALA A 350 14.24 -20.13 -11.75
CA ALA A 350 15.66 -20.46 -11.85
C ALA A 350 16.08 -21.68 -11.01
N ALA A 351 15.28 -22.05 -10.00
CA ALA A 351 15.51 -23.20 -9.12
C ALA A 351 14.80 -24.49 -9.61
N ALA A 352 14.01 -24.39 -10.68
CA ALA A 352 13.28 -25.50 -11.32
C ALA A 352 14.17 -26.26 -12.33
#